data_AF-A0A418GK14-F1
#
_entry.id   AF-A0A418GK14-F1
#
_cell.length_a   1.000
_cell.length_b   1.000
_cell.length_c   1.000
_cell.angle_alpha   90.00
_cell.angle_beta   90.00
_cell.angle_gamma   90.00
#
_symmetry.space_group_name_H-M   'P 1'
#
loop_
_entity.id
_entity.type
_entity.pdbx_description
1 polymer ?
#
loop_
_entity_poly.entity_id
_entity_poly.type
_entity_poly.pdbx_seq_one_letter_code
_entity_poly.pdbx_strand_id
1 'polypeptide(L)'
;ENIVREEMNNAGAIEVLMPVVQPSELWQESGRWEQYGPELLRIADRGDRPFVLGPTHEEVITDLIRNELSSYKQLPLNFYQIQTKFRDEVRPRFGVMRSREFLMKDAYSFHTSQESLQETYDAMYAAYSKIFSRMGLDFRAVQADTGSIGGSASHEFQVLAQSGEDDVVFSDTSDYAANIELAEAIAPKEPRAAATQEMTLVDTPNAKTIAELVEQFNLPIEKTVKTLLVKAVEGSSFPLVALLVRGDHELNEVKAEKLPQVASPLTFATEEEIRAVVKAGPGSLGPVNMPIPVV
;
A
#
# COMPACT_ATOMS: atom_id res chain seq x y z
N GLU A 1 -14.22 18.39 14.05
CA GLU A 1 -14.64 17.33 15.00
C GLU A 1 -16.15 17.09 15.02
N ASN A 2 -16.98 18.07 15.39
CA ASN A 2 -18.44 17.86 15.54
C ASN A 2 -19.15 17.23 14.32
N ILE A 3 -18.84 17.66 13.10
CA ILE A 3 -19.40 17.06 11.87
C ILE A 3 -19.09 15.56 11.82
N VAL A 4 -17.85 15.17 12.14
CA VAL A 4 -17.43 13.76 12.15
C VAL A 4 -18.23 12.99 13.20
N ARG A 5 -18.27 13.48 14.44
CA ARG A 5 -19.01 12.86 15.54
C ARG A 5 -20.49 12.66 15.21
N GLU A 6 -21.13 13.67 14.63
CA GLU A 6 -22.54 13.59 14.22
C GLU A 6 -22.78 12.50 13.17
N GLU A 7 -21.98 12.44 12.10
CA GLU A 7 -22.18 11.43 11.06
C GLU A 7 -21.81 10.01 11.52
N MET A 8 -20.81 9.86 12.38
CA MET A 8 -20.47 8.58 13.01
C MET A 8 -21.63 8.09 13.90
N ASN A 9 -22.20 8.98 14.72
CA ASN A 9 -23.36 8.65 15.56
C ASN A 9 -24.60 8.32 14.71
N ASN A 10 -24.83 9.04 13.61
CA ASN A 10 -25.91 8.75 12.66
C ASN A 10 -25.74 7.37 11.98
N ALA A 11 -24.49 6.91 11.80
CA ALA A 11 -24.16 5.58 11.31
C ALA A 11 -24.22 4.49 12.40
N GLY A 12 -24.66 4.84 13.62
CA GLY A 12 -24.79 3.89 14.74
C GLY A 12 -23.47 3.51 15.40
N ALA A 13 -22.38 4.25 15.15
CA ALA A 13 -21.10 4.03 15.82
C ALA A 13 -21.11 4.61 17.25
N ILE A 14 -20.42 3.94 18.17
CA ILE A 14 -20.37 4.27 19.58
C ILE A 14 -19.02 4.91 19.89
N GLU A 15 -19.03 6.13 20.41
CA GLU A 15 -17.79 6.83 20.77
C GLU A 15 -17.19 6.24 22.07
N VAL A 16 -15.92 5.91 22.02
CA VAL A 16 -15.08 5.45 23.14
C VAL A 16 -13.80 6.29 23.20
N LEU A 17 -13.01 6.13 24.25
CA LEU A 17 -11.69 6.75 24.36
C LEU A 17 -10.68 5.74 24.89
N MET A 18 -9.73 5.35 24.05
CA MET A 18 -8.71 4.36 24.38
C MET A 18 -7.35 5.02 24.70
N PRO A 19 -6.50 4.37 25.53
CA PRO A 19 -5.20 4.91 25.90
C PRO A 19 -4.27 5.15 24.70
N VAL A 20 -3.50 6.24 24.73
CA VAL A 20 -2.40 6.48 23.76
C VAL A 20 -1.22 5.55 24.06
N VAL A 21 -0.89 5.38 25.34
CA VAL A 21 0.18 4.46 25.77
C VAL A 21 -0.40 3.05 25.82
N GLN A 22 0.17 2.14 25.04
CA GLN A 22 -0.34 0.79 24.89
C GLN A 22 0.73 -0.24 25.30
N PRO A 23 0.36 -1.31 26.03
CA PRO A 23 1.30 -2.36 26.42
C PRO A 23 1.85 -3.08 25.18
N SER A 24 3.16 -3.35 25.17
CA SER A 24 3.83 -4.01 24.05
C SER A 24 3.30 -5.42 23.76
N GLU A 25 2.79 -6.10 24.79
CA GLU A 25 2.29 -7.46 24.74
C GLU A 25 1.16 -7.59 23.71
N LEU A 26 0.27 -6.61 23.64
CA LEU A 26 -0.82 -6.59 22.66
C LEU A 26 -0.30 -6.53 21.21
N TRP A 27 0.77 -5.78 20.98
CA TRP A 27 1.43 -5.66 19.66
C TRP A 27 2.27 -6.88 19.31
N GLN A 28 2.79 -7.58 20.33
CA GLN A 28 3.49 -8.85 20.15
C GLN A 28 2.50 -9.95 19.79
N GLU A 29 1.32 -9.99 20.42
CA GLU A 29 0.23 -10.92 20.09
C GLU A 29 -0.20 -10.81 18.61
N SER A 30 -0.27 -9.59 18.06
CA SER A 30 -0.59 -9.38 16.64
C SER A 30 0.60 -9.56 15.69
N GLY A 31 1.83 -9.66 16.22
CA GLY A 31 3.08 -9.65 15.45
C GLY A 31 3.49 -8.27 14.92
N ARG A 32 2.65 -7.24 15.06
CA ARG A 32 2.92 -5.89 14.56
C ARG A 32 4.00 -5.15 15.35
N TRP A 33 4.36 -5.64 16.55
CA TRP A 33 5.52 -5.12 17.29
C TRP A 33 6.79 -5.09 16.44
N GLU A 34 7.05 -6.14 15.66
CA GLU A 34 8.22 -6.22 14.77
C GLU A 34 7.88 -5.67 13.37
N GLN A 35 6.74 -6.07 12.81
CA GLN A 35 6.37 -5.78 11.42
C GLN A 35 6.09 -4.30 11.13
N TYR A 36 5.64 -3.51 12.12
CA TYR A 36 5.34 -2.09 11.92
C TYR A 36 6.61 -1.24 11.66
N GLY A 37 7.79 -1.78 12.00
CA GLY A 37 9.06 -1.13 11.65
C GLY A 37 9.39 0.10 12.51
N PRO A 38 10.16 1.06 11.96
CA PRO A 38 10.72 2.18 12.71
C PRO A 38 9.71 3.28 13.03
N GLU A 39 8.56 3.32 12.36
CA GLU A 39 7.50 4.31 12.63
C GLU A 39 6.79 4.07 13.98
N LEU A 40 6.91 2.86 14.54
CA LEU A 40 6.36 2.51 15.84
C LEU A 40 7.26 3.06 16.95
N LEU A 41 6.82 4.13 17.61
CA LEU A 41 7.54 4.68 18.75
C LEU A 41 7.41 3.75 19.96
N ARG A 42 8.53 3.14 20.35
CA ARG A 42 8.65 2.25 21.50
C ARG A 42 9.26 3.01 22.67
N ILE A 43 8.62 2.91 23.83
CA ILE A 43 9.06 3.56 25.07
C ILE A 43 9.11 2.55 26.21
N ALA A 44 9.87 2.84 27.26
CA ALA A 44 9.89 2.04 28.48
C ALA A 44 9.43 2.89 29.68
N ASP A 45 8.69 2.30 30.60
CA ASP A 45 8.35 2.96 31.86
C ASP A 45 9.50 2.90 32.87
N ARG A 46 9.28 3.44 34.07
CA ARG A 46 10.26 3.44 35.18
C ARG A 46 10.66 2.04 35.70
N GLY A 47 9.95 1.00 35.29
CA GLY A 47 10.20 -0.39 35.64
C GLY A 47 10.72 -1.20 34.46
N ASP A 48 11.23 -0.53 33.42
CA ASP A 48 11.76 -1.13 32.19
C ASP A 48 10.72 -1.98 31.43
N ARG A 49 9.43 -1.71 31.63
CA ARG A 49 8.36 -2.39 30.88
C ARG A 49 8.17 -1.70 29.53
N PRO A 50 8.13 -2.45 28.41
CA PRO A 50 7.97 -1.87 27.08
C PRO A 50 6.52 -1.50 26.77
N PHE A 51 6.35 -0.34 26.15
CA PHE A 51 5.08 0.19 25.65
C PHE A 51 5.29 0.80 24.26
N VAL A 52 4.18 1.14 23.60
CA VAL A 52 4.19 1.99 22.41
C VAL A 52 3.31 3.22 22.63
N LEU A 53 3.63 4.31 21.92
CA LEU A 53 2.63 5.33 21.65
C LEU A 53 1.82 4.90 20.42
N GLY A 54 0.54 4.64 20.61
CA GLY A 54 -0.33 4.03 19.62
C GLY A 54 -0.42 4.85 18.31
N PRO A 55 0.08 4.32 17.18
CA PRO A 55 -0.17 4.90 15.87
C PRO A 55 -1.59 4.59 15.34
N THR A 56 -2.24 3.60 15.95
CA THR A 56 -3.60 3.08 15.73
C THR A 56 -3.96 2.16 16.92
N HIS A 57 -5.14 1.53 16.91
CA HIS A 57 -5.74 0.85 18.05
C HIS A 57 -6.36 -0.52 17.74
N GLU A 58 -6.03 -1.19 16.63
CA GLU A 58 -6.62 -2.52 16.31
C GLU A 58 -6.44 -3.53 17.46
N GLU A 59 -5.26 -3.59 18.08
CA GLU A 59 -4.96 -4.51 19.17
C GLU A 59 -5.72 -4.16 20.45
N VAL A 60 -5.79 -2.86 20.78
CA VAL A 60 -6.44 -2.38 22.01
C VAL A 60 -7.94 -2.61 21.98
N ILE A 61 -8.59 -2.29 20.85
CA ILE A 61 -10.03 -2.51 20.72
C ILE A 61 -10.34 -4.01 20.66
N THR A 62 -9.49 -4.82 20.03
CA THR A 62 -9.65 -6.28 20.02
C THR A 62 -9.52 -6.86 21.43
N ASP A 63 -8.59 -6.36 22.25
CA ASP A 63 -8.45 -6.73 23.65
C ASP A 63 -9.68 -6.33 24.49
N LEU A 64 -10.21 -5.13 24.28
CA LEU A 64 -11.45 -4.72 24.93
C LEU A 64 -12.60 -5.68 24.57
N ILE A 65 -12.74 -5.97 23.28
CA ILE A 65 -13.88 -6.76 22.78
C ILE A 65 -13.79 -8.22 23.19
N ARG A 66 -12.60 -8.84 23.22
CA ARG A 66 -12.45 -10.22 23.71
C ARG A 66 -12.82 -10.38 25.19
N ASN A 67 -12.71 -9.31 25.98
CA ASN A 67 -13.06 -9.32 27.41
C ASN A 67 -14.52 -8.96 27.68
N GLU A 68 -15.13 -8.11 26.86
CA GLU A 68 -16.50 -7.60 27.09
C GLU A 68 -17.59 -8.35 26.30
N LEU A 69 -17.27 -8.89 25.13
CA LEU A 69 -18.23 -9.65 24.33
C LEU A 69 -18.24 -11.12 24.75
N SER A 70 -19.43 -11.60 25.15
CA SER A 70 -19.65 -13.00 25.52
C SER A 70 -20.65 -13.72 24.61
N SER A 71 -21.37 -12.99 23.74
CA SER A 71 -22.39 -13.57 22.86
C SER A 71 -22.45 -12.89 21.50
N TYR A 72 -22.66 -13.70 20.45
CA TYR A 72 -22.94 -13.23 19.10
C TYR A 72 -24.18 -12.32 19.01
N LYS A 73 -25.12 -12.40 19.97
CA LYS A 73 -26.33 -11.56 20.01
C LYS A 73 -26.03 -10.08 20.27
N GLN A 74 -24.83 -9.76 20.73
CA GLN A 74 -24.38 -8.39 20.93
C GLN A 74 -23.84 -7.77 19.62
N LEU A 75 -23.63 -8.56 18.57
CA LEU A 75 -23.08 -8.12 17.29
C LEU A 75 -24.20 -7.84 16.26
N PRO A 76 -23.97 -6.92 15.30
CA PRO A 76 -22.74 -6.16 15.08
C PRO A 76 -22.55 -4.99 16.06
N LEU A 77 -21.29 -4.62 16.30
CA LEU A 77 -20.91 -3.41 17.04
C LEU A 77 -19.95 -2.59 16.21
N ASN A 78 -20.03 -1.27 16.33
CA ASN A 78 -19.13 -0.33 15.68
C ASN A 78 -18.69 0.70 16.72
N PHE A 79 -17.40 0.73 17.05
CA PHE A 79 -16.81 1.66 18.01
C PHE A 79 -15.92 2.64 17.27
N TYR A 80 -15.86 3.88 17.74
CA TYR A 80 -14.90 4.84 17.23
C TYR A 80 -14.37 5.73 18.33
N GLN A 81 -13.23 6.37 18.07
CA GLN A 81 -12.70 7.41 18.94
C GLN A 81 -12.18 8.57 18.09
N ILE A 82 -12.03 9.74 18.70
CA ILE A 82 -11.27 10.86 18.14
C ILE A 82 -10.14 11.15 19.11
N GLN A 83 -8.92 10.73 18.77
CA GLN A 83 -7.82 10.65 19.73
C GLN A 83 -6.46 10.83 19.04
N THR A 84 -5.51 11.38 19.78
CA THR A 84 -4.14 11.68 19.31
C THR A 84 -3.30 10.43 19.07
N LYS A 85 -2.80 10.28 17.84
CA LYS A 85 -1.92 9.21 17.43
C LYS A 85 -0.48 9.70 17.32
N PHE A 86 0.46 8.76 17.37
CA PHE A 86 1.88 9.03 17.14
C PHE A 86 2.45 8.07 16.09
N ARG A 87 3.10 8.60 15.05
CA ARG A 87 3.93 7.85 14.09
C ARG A 87 5.28 8.53 13.99
N ASP A 88 6.38 7.80 14.20
CA ASP A 88 7.73 8.37 14.14
C ASP A 88 8.20 8.59 12.70
N GLU A 89 7.51 9.47 11.99
CA GLU A 89 7.76 9.76 10.59
C GLU A 89 9.19 10.22 10.35
N VAL A 90 9.84 9.58 9.37
CA VAL A 90 11.26 9.79 9.06
C VAL A 90 11.49 11.22 8.57
N ARG A 91 10.53 11.75 7.79
CA ARG A 91 10.57 13.11 7.25
C ARG A 91 9.21 13.79 7.44
N PRO A 92 8.93 14.35 8.62
CA PRO A 92 7.73 15.15 8.85
C PRO A 92 7.74 16.38 7.94
N ARG A 93 6.66 16.59 7.20
CA ARG A 93 6.57 17.66 6.19
C ARG A 93 5.13 18.16 6.09
N PHE A 94 4.98 19.35 5.50
CA PHE A 94 3.67 19.94 5.20
C PHE A 94 2.75 20.18 6.40
N GLY A 95 3.35 20.46 7.57
CA GLY A 95 2.60 20.84 8.77
C GLY A 95 1.69 19.71 9.27
N VAL A 96 0.39 19.96 9.30
CA VAL A 96 -0.62 19.03 9.82
C VAL A 96 -0.87 17.82 8.90
N MET A 97 -0.42 17.85 7.65
CA MET A 97 -0.68 16.77 6.70
C MET A 97 0.22 15.54 6.96
N ARG A 98 1.47 15.76 7.38
CA ARG A 98 2.42 14.68 7.67
C ARG A 98 3.30 15.03 8.88
N SER A 99 2.67 15.02 10.06
CA SER A 99 3.31 15.23 11.37
C SER A 99 3.51 13.90 12.11
N ARG A 100 4.33 13.92 13.17
CA ARG A 100 4.50 12.75 14.04
C ARG A 100 3.35 12.54 15.00
N GLU A 101 2.82 13.63 15.54
CA GLU A 101 1.64 13.63 16.39
C GLU A 101 0.50 14.27 15.62
N PHE A 102 -0.66 13.61 15.58
CA PHE A 102 -1.83 14.07 14.85
C PHE A 102 -3.11 13.54 15.46
N LEU A 103 -4.22 14.26 15.23
CA LEU A 103 -5.54 13.82 15.65
C LEU A 103 -6.12 12.87 14.60
N MET A 104 -6.60 11.71 15.03
CA MET A 104 -7.25 10.76 14.14
C MET A 104 -8.61 10.38 14.70
N LYS A 105 -9.59 10.27 13.81
CA LYS A 105 -10.77 9.46 14.05
C LYS A 105 -10.48 8.06 13.54
N ASP A 106 -10.59 7.05 14.38
CA ASP A 106 -10.42 5.64 14.05
C ASP A 106 -11.65 4.88 14.53
N ALA A 107 -12.13 3.94 13.71
CA ALA A 107 -13.36 3.19 13.96
C ALA A 107 -13.15 1.71 13.64
N TYR A 108 -13.77 0.85 14.45
CA TYR A 108 -13.57 -0.59 14.45
C TYR A 108 -14.92 -1.28 14.65
N SER A 109 -15.29 -2.13 13.70
CA SER A 109 -16.55 -2.86 13.73
C SER A 109 -16.35 -4.36 13.80
N PHE A 110 -17.22 -5.05 14.54
CA PHE A 110 -17.12 -6.47 14.87
C PHE A 110 -18.37 -7.19 14.37
N HIS A 111 -18.18 -8.34 13.73
CA HIS A 111 -19.22 -9.00 12.95
C HIS A 111 -19.15 -10.53 13.08
N THR A 112 -20.29 -11.19 12.85
CA THR A 112 -20.40 -12.65 12.81
C THR A 112 -20.36 -13.22 11.39
N SER A 113 -20.48 -12.37 10.36
CA SER A 113 -20.51 -12.76 8.96
C SER A 113 -19.94 -11.66 8.07
N GLN A 114 -19.49 -12.04 6.87
CA GLN A 114 -19.02 -11.11 5.84
C GLN A 114 -20.12 -10.14 5.39
N GLU A 115 -21.38 -10.59 5.32
CA GLU A 115 -22.54 -9.76 4.96
C GLU A 115 -22.75 -8.65 5.99
N SER A 116 -22.69 -8.97 7.30
CA SER A 116 -22.80 -7.97 8.37
C SER A 116 -21.67 -6.95 8.34
N LEU A 117 -20.45 -7.39 8.01
CA LEU A 117 -19.31 -6.50 7.79
C LEU A 117 -19.58 -5.57 6.61
N GLN A 118 -20.06 -6.10 5.49
CA GLN A 118 -20.33 -5.31 4.28
C GLN A 118 -21.39 -4.22 4.52
N GLU A 119 -22.48 -4.54 5.22
CA GLU A 119 -23.51 -3.55 5.56
C GLU A 119 -22.93 -2.37 6.37
N THR A 120 -22.06 -2.67 7.34
CA THR A 120 -21.41 -1.63 8.15
C THR A 120 -20.37 -0.87 7.34
N TYR A 121 -19.62 -1.55 6.48
CA TYR A 121 -18.67 -0.93 5.57
C TYR A 121 -19.34 0.09 4.64
N ASP A 122 -20.48 -0.28 4.04
CA ASP A 122 -21.25 0.60 3.16
C ASP A 122 -21.84 1.80 3.93
N ALA A 123 -22.30 1.58 5.16
CA ALA A 123 -22.76 2.65 6.04
C ALA A 123 -21.61 3.63 6.40
N MET A 124 -20.41 3.11 6.65
CA MET A 124 -19.21 3.90 6.91
C MET A 124 -18.76 4.69 5.68
N TYR A 125 -18.81 4.10 4.49
CA TYR A 125 -18.56 4.77 3.22
C TYR A 125 -19.53 5.95 3.02
N ALA A 126 -20.82 5.74 3.28
CA ALA A 126 -21.84 6.78 3.19
C ALA A 126 -21.63 7.89 4.24
N ALA A 127 -21.26 7.53 5.48
CA ALA A 127 -20.97 8.47 6.54
C ALA A 127 -19.76 9.35 6.20
N TYR A 128 -18.66 8.76 5.71
CA TYR A 128 -17.49 9.52 5.28
C TYR A 128 -17.81 10.44 4.11
N SER A 129 -18.58 9.96 3.13
CA SER A 129 -19.05 10.80 2.01
C SER A 129 -19.82 12.03 2.50
N LYS A 130 -20.70 11.87 3.49
CA LYS A 130 -21.41 12.98 4.13
C LYS A 130 -20.47 13.91 4.90
N ILE A 131 -19.51 13.37 5.65
CA ILE A 131 -18.53 14.16 6.42
C ILE A 131 -17.79 15.12 5.49
N PHE A 132 -17.17 14.61 4.42
CA PHE A 132 -16.40 15.43 3.49
C PHE A 132 -17.29 16.41 2.70
N SER A 133 -18.50 15.99 2.32
CA SER A 133 -19.49 16.87 1.68
C SER A 133 -19.92 18.03 2.60
N ARG A 134 -20.19 17.75 3.89
CA ARG A 134 -20.54 18.77 4.90
C ARG A 134 -19.39 19.72 5.21
N MET A 135 -18.15 19.28 5.02
CA MET A 135 -16.95 20.13 5.10
C MET A 135 -16.74 20.99 3.84
N GLY A 136 -17.49 20.75 2.76
CA GLY A 136 -17.38 21.49 1.50
C GLY A 136 -16.11 21.14 0.72
N LEU A 137 -15.59 19.93 0.88
CA LEU A 137 -14.37 19.47 0.21
C LEU A 137 -14.72 18.82 -1.13
N ASP A 138 -13.84 19.02 -2.12
CA ASP A 138 -13.87 18.26 -3.37
C ASP A 138 -13.05 16.98 -3.18
N PHE A 139 -13.72 15.84 -3.13
CA PHE A 139 -13.10 14.57 -2.76
C PHE A 139 -13.60 13.42 -3.65
N ARG A 140 -12.80 12.36 -3.70
CA ARG A 140 -13.17 11.09 -4.32
C ARG A 140 -12.90 9.95 -3.34
N ALA A 141 -13.83 9.01 -3.26
CA ALA A 141 -13.56 7.72 -2.67
C ALA A 141 -12.96 6.82 -3.76
N VAL A 142 -11.79 6.27 -3.49
CA VAL A 142 -10.98 5.52 -4.46
C VAL A 142 -10.64 4.16 -3.89
N GLN A 143 -10.66 3.12 -4.72
CA GLN A 143 -10.20 1.80 -4.30
C GLN A 143 -8.70 1.86 -4.00
N ALA A 144 -8.28 1.26 -2.89
CA ALA A 144 -6.91 1.32 -2.40
C ALA A 144 -6.36 -0.05 -2.03
N ASP A 145 -5.04 -0.12 -1.86
CA ASP A 145 -4.42 -1.31 -1.31
C ASP A 145 -4.83 -1.52 0.15
N THR A 146 -4.88 -2.78 0.59
CA THR A 146 -5.18 -3.09 2.01
C THR A 146 -3.94 -2.94 2.90
N GLY A 147 -2.76 -2.86 2.31
CA GLY A 147 -1.49 -2.55 2.95
C GLY A 147 -1.17 -3.47 4.13
N SER A 148 -0.41 -2.93 5.08
CA SER A 148 0.02 -3.66 6.29
C SER A 148 -1.09 -3.83 7.33
N ILE A 149 -2.24 -3.16 7.18
CA ILE A 149 -3.41 -3.37 8.05
C ILE A 149 -4.10 -4.69 7.68
N GLY A 150 -3.95 -5.14 6.41
CA GLY A 150 -4.58 -6.33 5.89
C GLY A 150 -6.07 -6.13 5.60
N GLY A 151 -6.75 -7.20 5.21
CA GLY A 151 -8.15 -7.18 4.79
C GLY A 151 -8.33 -7.49 3.31
N SER A 152 -9.60 -7.50 2.86
CA SER A 152 -9.99 -7.91 1.50
C SER A 152 -10.39 -6.75 0.59
N ALA A 153 -10.80 -5.62 1.15
CA ALA A 153 -11.19 -4.43 0.41
C ALA A 153 -10.81 -3.16 1.19
N SER A 154 -10.38 -2.12 0.47
CA SER A 154 -9.98 -0.84 1.04
C SER A 154 -10.45 0.30 0.13
N HIS A 155 -10.95 1.37 0.74
CA HIS A 155 -11.28 2.62 0.05
C HIS A 155 -10.63 3.78 0.80
N GLU A 156 -9.93 4.63 0.06
CA GLU A 156 -9.39 5.90 0.53
C GLU A 156 -10.30 7.05 0.13
N PHE A 157 -10.45 8.04 1.00
CA PHE A 157 -11.14 9.28 0.68
C PHE A 157 -10.09 10.37 0.45
N GLN A 158 -9.87 10.69 -0.82
CA GLN A 158 -8.82 11.59 -1.28
C GLN A 158 -9.42 12.95 -1.64
N VAL A 159 -8.92 14.01 -1.00
CA VAL A 159 -9.27 15.40 -1.36
C VAL A 159 -8.43 15.81 -2.56
N LEU A 160 -9.09 16.30 -3.62
CA LEU A 160 -8.41 16.64 -4.87
C LEU A 160 -7.60 17.94 -4.69
N ALA A 161 -6.28 17.79 -4.70
CA ALA A 161 -5.35 18.92 -4.59
C ALA A 161 -4.09 18.65 -5.42
N GLN A 162 -3.56 19.70 -6.06
CA GLN A 162 -2.30 19.61 -6.81
C GLN A 162 -1.08 19.30 -5.92
N SER A 163 -1.21 19.49 -4.61
CA SER A 163 -0.18 19.19 -3.61
C SER A 163 -0.38 17.84 -2.93
N GLY A 164 -1.31 17.00 -3.40
CA GLY A 164 -1.49 15.65 -2.87
C GLY A 164 -0.24 14.79 -3.05
N GLU A 165 0.02 13.89 -2.09
CA GLU A 165 1.13 12.92 -2.21
C GLU A 165 0.72 11.66 -2.99
N ASP A 166 -0.59 11.40 -3.10
CA ASP A 166 -1.14 10.22 -3.78
C ASP A 166 -1.62 10.56 -5.19
N ASP A 167 -1.24 9.72 -6.16
CA ASP A 167 -1.78 9.74 -7.50
C ASP A 167 -3.06 8.91 -7.57
N VAL A 168 -4.16 9.56 -7.96
CA VAL A 168 -5.47 8.93 -8.11
C VAL A 168 -5.84 8.82 -9.58
N VAL A 169 -6.21 7.61 -9.99
CA VAL A 169 -6.73 7.31 -11.33
C VAL A 169 -8.24 7.25 -11.26
N PHE A 170 -8.93 7.95 -12.15
CA PHE A 170 -10.37 7.86 -12.29
C PHE A 170 -10.77 7.81 -13.76
N SER A 171 -11.88 7.14 -14.03
CA SER A 171 -12.45 7.07 -15.38
C SER A 171 -13.08 8.41 -15.75
N ASP A 172 -12.97 8.77 -17.03
CA ASP A 172 -13.64 9.93 -17.63
C ASP A 172 -15.13 9.69 -17.93
N THR A 173 -15.59 8.44 -17.81
CA THR A 173 -16.90 7.99 -18.28
C THR A 173 -17.67 7.11 -17.30
N SER A 174 -16.99 6.48 -16.35
CA SER A 174 -17.59 5.63 -15.31
C SER A 174 -17.23 6.10 -13.90
N ASP A 175 -17.81 5.47 -12.88
CA ASP A 175 -17.54 5.77 -11.47
C ASP A 175 -16.22 5.15 -10.96
N TYR A 176 -15.43 4.50 -11.82
CA TYR A 176 -14.16 3.89 -11.43
C TYR A 176 -13.19 4.95 -10.92
N ALA A 177 -12.67 4.72 -9.71
CA ALA A 177 -11.63 5.53 -9.10
C ALA A 177 -10.76 4.62 -8.21
N ALA A 178 -9.43 4.71 -8.36
CA ALA A 178 -8.48 3.90 -7.62
C ALA A 178 -7.18 4.68 -7.38
N ASN A 179 -6.51 4.39 -6.25
CA ASN A 179 -5.12 4.78 -6.05
C ASN A 179 -4.24 4.10 -7.12
N ILE A 180 -3.25 4.79 -7.68
CA ILE A 180 -2.36 4.26 -8.72
C ILE A 180 -1.69 2.94 -8.34
N GLU A 181 -1.47 2.73 -7.04
CA GLU A 181 -0.94 1.50 -6.46
C GLU A 181 -1.84 0.30 -6.75
N LEU A 182 -3.17 0.49 -6.75
CA LEU A 182 -4.15 -0.55 -7.05
C LEU A 182 -4.63 -0.54 -8.51
N ALA A 183 -4.72 0.64 -9.14
CA ALA A 183 -5.41 0.85 -10.41
C ALA A 183 -4.97 -0.14 -11.51
N GLU A 184 -5.88 -0.92 -12.09
CA GLU A 184 -5.51 -1.96 -13.05
C GLU A 184 -4.97 -1.34 -14.35
N ALA A 185 -3.77 -1.77 -14.76
CA ALA A 185 -3.21 -1.43 -16.06
C ALA A 185 -3.68 -2.47 -17.09
N ILE A 186 -4.77 -2.16 -17.80
CA ILE A 186 -5.37 -3.08 -18.77
C ILE A 186 -4.40 -3.30 -19.95
N ALA A 187 -4.13 -4.57 -20.27
CA ALA A 187 -3.29 -4.94 -21.39
C ALA A 187 -3.89 -4.43 -22.74
N PRO A 188 -3.05 -4.03 -23.72
CA PRO A 188 -3.53 -3.68 -25.05
C PRO A 188 -4.36 -4.80 -25.65
N LYS A 189 -5.53 -4.46 -26.20
CA LYS A 189 -6.45 -5.43 -26.82
C LYS A 189 -5.98 -5.91 -28.19
N GLU A 190 -5.14 -5.12 -28.85
CA GLU A 190 -4.62 -5.44 -30.18
C GLU A 190 -3.68 -6.66 -30.11
N PRO A 191 -3.78 -7.59 -31.07
CA PRO A 191 -2.91 -8.74 -31.10
C PRO A 191 -1.46 -8.30 -31.33
N ARG A 192 -0.51 -9.06 -30.76
CA ARG A 192 0.92 -8.83 -30.99
C ARG A 192 1.21 -8.86 -32.50
N ALA A 193 1.80 -7.77 -33.00
CA ALA A 193 2.18 -7.64 -34.40
C ALA A 193 3.16 -8.75 -34.83
N ALA A 194 3.12 -9.11 -36.11
CA ALA A 194 4.07 -10.05 -36.70
C ALA A 194 5.50 -9.52 -36.64
N ALA A 195 6.48 -10.43 -36.53
CA ALA A 195 7.88 -10.07 -36.57
C ALA A 195 8.25 -9.49 -37.95
N THR A 196 8.99 -8.39 -37.94
CA THR A 196 9.45 -7.69 -39.17
C THR A 196 10.97 -7.62 -39.28
N GLN A 197 11.68 -8.10 -38.28
CA GLN A 197 13.14 -8.03 -38.17
C GLN A 197 13.68 -9.32 -37.53
N GLU A 198 14.90 -9.69 -37.88
CA GLU A 198 15.65 -10.72 -37.17
C GLU A 198 16.37 -10.11 -35.97
N MET A 199 16.54 -10.90 -34.91
CA MET A 199 17.26 -10.46 -33.71
C MET A 199 18.75 -10.34 -34.01
N THR A 200 19.34 -9.18 -33.71
CA THR A 200 20.77 -8.90 -33.92
C THR A 200 21.41 -8.40 -32.63
N LEU A 201 22.73 -8.60 -32.50
CA LEU A 201 23.52 -8.04 -31.41
C LEU A 201 24.08 -6.69 -31.86
N VAL A 202 23.94 -5.68 -31.00
CA VAL A 202 24.36 -4.31 -31.29
C VAL A 202 25.16 -3.74 -30.12
N ASP A 203 26.27 -3.08 -30.42
CA ASP A 203 27.14 -2.49 -29.40
C ASP A 203 26.49 -1.24 -28.76
N THR A 204 26.41 -1.24 -27.42
CA THR A 204 25.82 -0.17 -26.59
C THR A 204 26.75 0.31 -25.49
N PRO A 205 28.04 0.63 -25.78
CA PRO A 205 29.03 0.92 -24.75
C PRO A 205 28.69 2.15 -23.87
N ASN A 206 27.87 3.07 -24.40
CA ASN A 206 27.53 4.33 -23.75
C ASN A 206 26.03 4.50 -23.46
N ALA A 207 25.20 3.45 -23.63
CA ALA A 207 23.77 3.53 -23.37
C ALA A 207 23.38 2.51 -22.28
N LYS A 208 23.04 3.02 -21.10
CA LYS A 208 22.62 2.22 -19.93
C LYS A 208 21.19 2.53 -19.48
N THR A 209 20.60 3.59 -20.02
CA THR A 209 19.23 4.01 -19.75
C THR A 209 18.36 3.90 -20.99
N ILE A 210 17.04 3.85 -20.79
CA ILE A 210 16.07 3.86 -21.89
C ILE A 210 16.21 5.14 -22.73
N ALA A 211 16.44 6.29 -22.09
CA ALA A 211 16.61 7.56 -22.80
C ALA A 211 17.82 7.52 -23.75
N GLU A 212 18.96 7.02 -23.27
CA GLU A 212 20.17 6.88 -24.10
C GLU A 212 19.97 5.88 -25.25
N LEU A 213 19.23 4.78 -25.04
CA LEU A 213 18.91 3.82 -26.10
C LEU A 213 18.01 4.43 -27.18
N VAL A 214 16.98 5.16 -26.77
CA VAL A 214 16.06 5.87 -27.67
C VAL A 214 16.82 6.90 -28.51
N GLU A 215 17.70 7.68 -27.88
CA GLU A 215 18.52 8.68 -28.56
C GLU A 215 19.54 8.04 -29.51
N GLN A 216 20.30 7.05 -29.05
CA GLN A 216 21.36 6.42 -29.82
C GLN A 216 20.84 5.72 -31.08
N PHE A 217 19.70 5.02 -30.99
CA PHE A 217 19.17 4.21 -32.09
C PHE A 217 17.99 4.83 -32.81
N ASN A 218 17.54 6.02 -32.38
CA ASN A 218 16.34 6.69 -32.91
C ASN A 218 15.13 5.73 -32.94
N LEU A 219 14.90 5.04 -31.82
CA LEU A 219 13.84 4.06 -31.65
C LEU A 219 12.66 4.63 -30.86
N PRO A 220 11.41 4.28 -31.20
CA PRO A 220 10.28 4.58 -30.34
C PRO A 220 10.46 3.94 -28.95
N ILE A 221 10.15 4.67 -27.88
CA ILE A 221 10.30 4.19 -26.50
C ILE A 221 9.50 2.91 -26.24
N GLU A 222 8.39 2.71 -26.94
CA GLU A 222 7.52 1.54 -26.88
C GLU A 222 8.20 0.26 -27.41
N LYS A 223 9.33 0.41 -28.12
CA LYS A 223 10.18 -0.69 -28.60
C LYS A 223 11.31 -1.04 -27.63
N THR A 224 11.36 -0.39 -26.47
CA THR A 224 12.35 -0.66 -25.43
C THR A 224 11.69 -1.33 -24.22
N VAL A 225 12.48 -2.05 -23.43
CA VAL A 225 12.02 -2.79 -22.25
C VAL A 225 12.98 -2.53 -21.10
N LYS A 226 12.45 -2.21 -19.92
CA LYS A 226 13.17 -2.16 -18.66
C LYS A 226 13.14 -3.55 -18.03
N THR A 227 14.27 -4.01 -17.53
CA THR A 227 14.40 -5.24 -16.76
C THR A 227 14.85 -4.90 -15.35
N LEU A 228 14.00 -5.16 -14.36
CA LEU A 228 14.27 -4.94 -12.95
C LEU A 228 14.48 -6.29 -12.28
N LEU A 229 15.61 -6.49 -11.61
CA LEU A 229 15.86 -7.70 -10.84
C LEU A 229 15.51 -7.47 -9.37
N VAL A 230 14.66 -8.33 -8.84
CA VAL A 230 14.19 -8.29 -7.45
C VAL A 230 14.46 -9.63 -6.77
N LYS A 231 14.54 -9.63 -5.44
CA LYS A 231 14.69 -10.85 -4.66
C LYS A 231 13.47 -11.75 -4.83
N ALA A 232 13.73 -13.04 -5.01
CA ALA A 232 12.67 -14.04 -5.01
C ALA A 232 12.21 -14.35 -3.58
N VAL A 233 11.00 -14.89 -3.45
CA VAL A 233 10.49 -15.40 -2.18
C VAL A 233 11.44 -16.42 -1.54
N GLU A 234 11.49 -16.45 -0.21
CA GLU A 234 12.33 -17.40 0.53
C GLU A 234 11.97 -18.85 0.17
N GLY A 235 12.99 -19.69 -0.02
CA GLY A 235 12.82 -21.08 -0.48
C GLY A 235 12.64 -21.26 -1.99
N SER A 236 12.61 -20.17 -2.77
CA SER A 236 12.66 -20.23 -4.23
C SER A 236 13.94 -20.93 -4.72
N SER A 237 13.83 -21.66 -5.84
CA SER A 237 14.99 -22.29 -6.51
C SER A 237 15.95 -21.25 -7.12
N PHE A 238 15.46 -20.02 -7.33
CA PHE A 238 16.25 -18.91 -7.86
C PHE A 238 16.32 -17.81 -6.81
N PRO A 239 17.48 -17.17 -6.61
CA PRO A 239 17.62 -16.07 -5.65
C PRO A 239 16.92 -14.79 -6.12
N LEU A 240 16.71 -14.64 -7.43
CA LEU A 240 16.19 -13.42 -8.07
C LEU A 240 15.07 -13.75 -9.07
N VAL A 241 14.23 -12.76 -9.34
CA VAL A 241 13.21 -12.73 -10.39
C VAL A 241 13.43 -11.49 -11.26
N ALA A 242 13.27 -11.63 -12.58
CA ALA A 242 13.31 -10.52 -13.53
C ALA A 242 11.90 -10.03 -13.85
N LEU A 243 11.61 -8.76 -13.55
CA LEU A 243 10.34 -8.10 -13.87
C LEU A 243 10.54 -7.18 -15.08
N LEU A 244 9.69 -7.33 -16.10
CA LEU A 244 9.79 -6.56 -17.34
C LEU A 244 8.64 -5.59 -17.50
N VAL A 245 8.98 -4.33 -17.79
CA VAL A 245 8.00 -3.31 -18.20
C VAL A 245 8.50 -2.61 -19.45
N ARG A 246 7.57 -2.08 -20.26
CA ARG A 246 7.92 -1.29 -21.45
C ARG A 246 8.70 -0.04 -21.04
N GLY A 247 9.57 0.49 -21.91
CA GLY A 247 10.49 1.58 -21.53
C GLY A 247 9.81 2.87 -21.05
N ASP A 248 8.58 3.12 -21.49
CA ASP A 248 7.72 4.24 -21.10
C ASP A 248 6.82 3.93 -19.89
N HIS A 249 6.87 2.71 -19.34
CA HIS A 249 6.16 2.34 -18.13
C HIS A 249 7.10 2.29 -16.92
N GLU A 250 6.54 2.36 -15.72
CA GLU A 250 7.24 2.19 -14.46
C GLU A 250 6.72 0.96 -13.72
N LEU A 251 7.60 0.33 -12.94
CA LEU A 251 7.20 -0.80 -12.12
C LEU A 251 6.36 -0.27 -10.97
N ASN A 252 5.14 -0.78 -10.83
CA ASN A 252 4.35 -0.58 -9.63
C ASN A 252 4.83 -1.60 -8.57
N GLU A 253 5.52 -1.10 -7.56
CA GLU A 253 6.15 -1.94 -6.52
C GLU A 253 5.12 -2.72 -5.70
N VAL A 254 4.01 -2.08 -5.31
CA VAL A 254 2.90 -2.71 -4.56
C VAL A 254 2.29 -3.88 -5.33
N LYS A 255 2.11 -3.75 -6.65
CA LYS A 255 1.65 -4.86 -7.51
C LYS A 255 2.70 -5.95 -7.66
N ALA A 256 3.98 -5.59 -7.70
CA ALA A 256 5.07 -6.54 -7.81
C ALA A 256 5.17 -7.43 -6.56
N GLU A 257 4.96 -6.88 -5.36
CA GLU A 257 4.96 -7.63 -4.09
C GLU A 257 3.87 -8.71 -4.03
N LYS A 258 2.76 -8.53 -4.77
CA LYS A 258 1.67 -9.50 -4.84
C LYS A 258 1.96 -10.69 -5.75
N LEU A 259 3.08 -10.68 -6.50
CA LEU A 259 3.48 -11.80 -7.33
C LEU A 259 4.03 -12.93 -6.45
N PRO A 260 3.57 -14.18 -6.61
CA PRO A 260 3.91 -15.28 -5.69
C PRO A 260 5.40 -15.66 -5.69
N GLN A 261 6.14 -15.29 -6.74
CA GLN A 261 7.58 -15.52 -6.87
C GLN A 261 8.44 -14.38 -6.30
N VAL A 262 7.87 -13.21 -6.01
CA VAL A 262 8.60 -12.02 -5.55
C VAL A 262 8.62 -11.98 -4.03
N ALA A 263 9.74 -11.57 -3.43
CA ALA A 263 9.82 -11.35 -2.00
C ALA A 263 8.95 -10.16 -1.57
N SER A 264 8.27 -10.29 -0.43
CA SER A 264 7.52 -9.22 0.22
C SER A 264 8.14 -8.97 1.61
N PRO A 265 8.67 -7.78 1.92
CA PRO A 265 8.66 -6.56 1.09
C PRO A 265 9.58 -6.65 -0.14
N LEU A 266 9.22 -5.90 -1.19
CA LEU A 266 9.97 -5.82 -2.43
C LEU A 266 11.38 -5.37 -2.13
N THR A 267 12.36 -6.15 -2.59
CA THR A 267 13.76 -5.80 -2.45
C THR A 267 14.43 -5.92 -3.81
N PHE A 268 14.96 -4.81 -4.32
CA PHE A 268 15.77 -4.82 -5.53
C PHE A 268 17.10 -5.55 -5.31
N ALA A 269 17.55 -6.26 -6.34
CA ALA A 269 18.86 -6.89 -6.34
C ALA A 269 19.97 -5.83 -6.42
N THR A 270 21.05 -6.06 -5.68
CA THR A 270 22.28 -5.28 -5.80
C THR A 270 23.00 -5.60 -7.11
N GLU A 271 23.85 -4.69 -7.59
CA GLU A 271 24.65 -4.94 -8.79
C GLU A 271 25.54 -6.19 -8.66
N GLU A 272 26.06 -6.47 -7.46
CA GLU A 272 26.87 -7.65 -7.18
C GLU A 272 26.06 -8.95 -7.35
N GLU A 273 24.86 -9.00 -6.78
CA GLU A 273 23.93 -10.13 -6.94
C GLU A 273 23.55 -10.33 -8.41
N ILE A 274 23.24 -9.25 -9.13
CA ILE A 274 22.89 -9.29 -10.56
C ILE A 274 24.05 -9.88 -11.38
N ARG A 275 25.28 -9.38 -11.19
CA ARG A 275 26.46 -9.86 -11.93
C ARG A 275 26.79 -11.31 -11.62
N ALA A 276 26.58 -11.74 -10.37
CA ALA A 276 26.81 -13.12 -9.96
C ALA A 276 25.89 -14.09 -10.73
N VAL A 277 24.64 -13.71 -10.95
CA VAL A 277 23.60 -14.54 -11.58
C VAL A 277 23.59 -14.39 -13.11
N VAL A 278 23.46 -13.17 -13.63
CA VAL A 278 23.20 -12.89 -15.05
C VAL A 278 24.49 -12.73 -15.86
N LYS A 279 25.65 -12.55 -15.20
CA LYS A 279 26.96 -12.26 -15.82
C LYS A 279 26.99 -10.95 -16.63
N ALA A 280 26.00 -10.08 -16.43
CA ALA A 280 25.90 -8.73 -16.95
C ALA A 280 25.56 -7.75 -15.81
N GLY A 281 25.68 -6.44 -16.04
CA GLY A 281 25.35 -5.41 -15.07
C GLY A 281 24.14 -4.57 -15.48
N PRO A 282 23.63 -3.70 -14.59
CA PRO A 282 22.59 -2.73 -14.92
C PRO A 282 22.90 -1.94 -16.20
N GLY A 283 21.88 -1.77 -17.04
CA GLY A 283 21.99 -1.16 -18.37
C GLY A 283 22.25 -2.12 -19.52
N SER A 284 22.53 -3.41 -19.24
CA SER A 284 22.74 -4.43 -20.27
C SER A 284 22.00 -5.74 -19.94
N LEU A 285 20.78 -5.61 -19.42
CA LEU A 285 19.92 -6.70 -18.99
C LEU A 285 18.71 -6.83 -19.91
N GLY A 286 18.24 -8.05 -20.14
CA GLY A 286 17.07 -8.31 -20.97
C GLY A 286 16.61 -9.77 -20.87
N PRO A 287 15.45 -10.12 -21.45
CA PRO A 287 14.82 -11.44 -21.27
C PRO A 287 15.54 -12.57 -22.01
N VAL A 288 16.35 -12.25 -23.03
CA VAL A 288 17.00 -13.25 -23.89
C VAL A 288 18.11 -13.95 -23.10
N ASN A 289 18.05 -15.29 -23.05
CA ASN A 289 18.98 -16.13 -22.29
C ASN A 289 19.04 -15.82 -20.77
N MET A 290 17.96 -15.28 -20.21
CA MET A 290 17.88 -14.99 -18.78
C MET A 290 17.91 -16.31 -17.97
N PRO A 291 18.86 -16.49 -17.03
CA PRO A 291 19.00 -17.74 -16.28
C PRO A 291 18.06 -17.85 -15.07
N ILE A 292 17.15 -16.89 -14.90
CA ILE A 292 16.19 -16.78 -13.81
C ILE A 292 14.77 -16.54 -14.36
N PRO A 293 13.72 -16.79 -13.57
CA PRO A 293 12.34 -16.54 -13.98
C PRO A 293 12.12 -15.09 -14.44
N VAL A 294 11.38 -14.95 -15.53
CA VAL A 294 11.01 -13.68 -16.15
C VAL A 294 9.49 -13.52 -16.04
N VAL A 295 9.07 -12.33 -15.61
CA VAL A 295 7.66 -11.94 -15.45
C VAL A 295 7.39 -10.71 -16.30
#